data_AF-A0A7W4D7E2-F1
#
_entry.id   AF-A0A7W4D7E2-F1
#
_cell.length_a   1.000
_cell.length_b   1.000
_cell.length_c   1.000
_cell.angle_alpha   90.00
_cell.angle_beta   90.00
_cell.angle_gamma   90.00
#
_symmetry.space_group_name_H-M   'P 1'
#
loop_
_entity.id
_entity.type
_entity.pdbx_description
1 polymer ?
#
loop_
_entity_poly.entity_id
_entity_poly.type
_entity_poly.pdbx_seq_one_letter_code
_entity_poly.pdbx_strand_id
1 'polypeptide(L)'
;MTETVEHDGVGWRMVIAEGRDHLTLTIEQQLDHDWLPTQRWHEPAPEPRHRKQAITESARAHGWITPAERWPRTRKDGTLILEDLFPYDWERILRDATRLREEALAHAAQIDRAWRLTINAAGTTGGMRIHELAEISGRGRHAIYRMRTDDLGADDTALLTEIRTVKDHA
;
A
#
# COMPACT_ATOMS: atom_id res chain seq x y z
N MET A 1 -27.70 10.03 -27.26
CA MET A 1 -27.25 11.07 -26.31
C MET A 1 -26.02 10.52 -25.62
N THR A 2 -24.84 10.86 -26.12
CA THR A 2 -23.57 10.55 -25.46
C THR A 2 -23.34 11.63 -24.41
N GLU A 3 -23.55 11.30 -23.14
CA GLU A 3 -23.03 12.09 -22.03
C GLU A 3 -21.50 12.09 -22.15
N THR A 4 -20.94 13.16 -22.72
CA THR A 4 -19.56 13.55 -22.48
C THR A 4 -19.47 13.92 -21.01
N VAL A 5 -19.12 12.95 -20.17
CA VAL A 5 -18.57 13.27 -18.84
C VAL A 5 -17.22 13.92 -19.11
N GLU A 6 -17.19 15.25 -19.10
CA GLU A 6 -15.97 16.01 -18.90
C GLU A 6 -15.44 15.63 -17.51
N HIS A 7 -14.64 14.58 -17.44
CA HIS A 7 -13.86 14.30 -16.24
C HIS A 7 -12.66 15.24 -16.28
N ASP A 8 -12.81 16.37 -15.60
CA ASP A 8 -11.85 17.47 -15.44
C ASP A 8 -10.59 17.13 -14.62
N GLY A 9 -10.36 15.85 -14.31
CA GLY A 9 -9.21 15.41 -13.51
C GLY A 9 -9.31 15.79 -12.02
N VAL A 10 -10.43 16.36 -11.57
CA VAL A 10 -10.60 16.75 -10.17
C VAL A 10 -10.54 15.53 -9.24
N GLY A 11 -9.81 15.69 -8.14
CA GLY A 11 -9.62 14.65 -7.13
C GLY A 11 -8.51 13.65 -7.43
N TRP A 12 -7.75 13.84 -8.52
CA TRP A 12 -6.61 12.99 -8.89
C TRP A 12 -5.30 13.76 -8.90
N ARG A 13 -4.24 13.14 -8.38
CA ARG A 13 -2.87 13.67 -8.48
C ARG A 13 -1.87 12.55 -8.69
N MET A 14 -0.70 12.88 -9.22
CA MET A 14 0.43 11.96 -9.35
C MET A 14 1.55 12.45 -8.46
N VAL A 15 1.95 11.60 -7.52
CA VAL A 15 3.12 11.81 -6.67
C VAL A 15 4.28 11.04 -7.26
N ILE A 16 5.39 11.73 -7.44
CA ILE A 16 6.60 11.20 -8.05
C ILE A 16 7.70 11.36 -7.01
N ALA A 17 8.24 10.23 -6.55
CA ALA A 17 9.36 10.19 -5.63
C ALA A 17 10.60 9.69 -6.36
N GLU A 18 11.72 10.39 -6.19
CA GLU A 18 13.00 10.01 -6.77
C GLU A 18 13.75 9.04 -5.84
N GLY A 19 14.02 7.84 -6.33
CA GLY A 19 14.93 6.88 -5.75
C GLY A 19 16.34 7.03 -6.33
N ARG A 20 17.26 6.12 -5.93
CA ARG A 20 18.66 6.17 -6.39
C ARG A 20 18.79 5.85 -7.89
N ASP A 21 17.98 4.94 -8.39
CA ASP A 21 18.04 4.34 -9.73
C ASP A 21 16.68 4.27 -10.44
N HIS A 22 15.60 4.68 -9.76
CA HIS A 22 14.25 4.65 -10.29
C HIS A 22 13.43 5.84 -9.80
N LEU A 23 12.36 6.14 -10.52
CA LEU A 23 11.25 6.98 -10.08
C LEU A 23 10.13 6.08 -9.59
N THR A 24 9.50 6.43 -8.48
CA THR A 24 8.23 5.82 -8.04
C THR A 24 7.11 6.78 -8.38
N LEU A 25 6.18 6.34 -9.22
CA LEU A 25 5.00 7.10 -9.63
C LEU A 25 3.79 6.49 -8.91
N THR A 26 3.04 7.33 -8.20
CA THR A 26 1.82 6.92 -7.48
C THR A 26 0.69 7.85 -7.89
N ILE A 27 -0.40 7.28 -8.39
CA ILE A 27 -1.65 8.03 -8.58
C ILE A 27 -2.42 7.96 -7.29
N GLU A 28 -2.83 9.12 -6.79
CA GLU A 28 -3.61 9.26 -5.58
C GLU A 28 -4.98 9.88 -5.89
N GLN A 29 -6.00 9.35 -5.21
CA GLN A 29 -7.34 9.89 -5.22
C GLN A 29 -7.61 10.59 -3.89
N GLN A 30 -8.23 11.76 -3.95
CA GLN A 30 -8.70 12.44 -2.75
C GLN A 30 -9.92 11.71 -2.16
N LEU A 31 -9.82 11.32 -0.90
CA LEU A 31 -10.93 10.79 -0.10
C LEU A 31 -10.99 11.60 1.19
N ASP A 32 -12.09 12.32 1.39
CA ASP A 32 -12.26 13.29 2.49
C ASP A 32 -11.07 14.28 2.56
N HIS A 33 -10.26 14.18 3.61
CA HIS A 33 -9.09 15.02 3.87
C HIS A 33 -7.76 14.34 3.49
N ASP A 34 -7.81 13.09 3.05
CA ASP A 34 -6.64 12.27 2.75
C ASP A 34 -6.48 12.03 1.24
N TRP A 35 -5.26 11.68 0.88
CA TRP A 35 -4.92 11.25 -0.48
C TRP A 35 -4.46 9.81 -0.41
N LEU A 36 -5.20 8.93 -1.08
CA LEU A 36 -4.98 7.49 -1.01
C LEU A 36 -4.47 6.96 -2.36
N PRO A 37 -3.46 6.06 -2.34
CA PRO A 37 -2.91 5.51 -3.56
C PRO A 37 -3.94 4.60 -4.25
N THR A 38 -4.10 4.81 -5.54
CA THR A 38 -4.94 3.98 -6.42
C THR A 38 -4.12 3.23 -7.43
N GLN A 39 -2.95 3.74 -7.80
CA GLN A 39 -2.00 3.02 -8.66
C GLN A 39 -0.58 3.32 -8.22
N ARG A 40 0.32 2.37 -8.47
CA ARG A 40 1.75 2.56 -8.25
C ARG A 40 2.56 1.76 -9.25
N TRP A 41 3.59 2.38 -9.79
CA TRP A 41 4.60 1.73 -10.63
C TRP A 41 5.96 2.42 -10.49
N HIS A 42 6.98 1.78 -11.04
CA HIS A 42 8.34 2.27 -11.03
C HIS A 42 8.85 2.42 -12.46
N GLU A 43 9.61 3.49 -12.69
CA GLU A 43 10.30 3.75 -13.95
C GLU A 43 11.80 3.86 -13.68
N PRO A 44 12.68 3.37 -14.57
CA PRO A 44 14.11 3.66 -14.47
C PRO A 44 14.34 5.18 -14.38
N ALA A 45 15.30 5.61 -13.56
CA ALA A 45 15.59 7.03 -13.39
C ALA A 45 16.10 7.61 -14.73
N PRO A 46 15.34 8.49 -15.40
CA PRO A 46 15.77 9.08 -16.66
C PRO A 46 16.79 10.19 -16.39
N GLU A 47 17.62 10.48 -17.40
CA GLU A 47 18.46 11.69 -17.39
C GLU A 47 17.59 12.93 -17.10
N PRO A 48 18.07 13.92 -16.30
CA PRO A 48 17.27 15.08 -15.90
C PRO A 48 16.59 15.82 -17.07
N ARG A 49 17.25 15.91 -18.23
CA ARG A 49 16.71 16.55 -19.44
C ARG A 49 15.55 15.79 -20.09
N HIS A 50 15.46 14.48 -19.92
CA HIS A 50 14.41 13.63 -20.49
C HIS A 50 13.32 13.28 -19.47
N ARG A 51 13.49 13.69 -18.22
CA ARG A 51 12.62 13.32 -17.10
C ARG A 51 11.15 13.64 -17.34
N LYS A 52 10.85 14.85 -17.80
CA LYS A 52 9.48 15.28 -18.11
C LYS A 52 8.84 14.38 -19.16
N GLN A 53 9.55 14.11 -20.26
CA GLN A 53 9.04 13.27 -21.35
C GLN A 53 8.79 11.83 -20.87
N ALA A 54 9.77 11.23 -20.16
CA ALA A 54 9.65 9.87 -19.66
C ALA A 54 8.46 9.70 -18.70
N ILE A 55 8.25 10.65 -17.78
CA ILE A 55 7.09 10.63 -16.87
C ILE A 55 5.78 10.78 -17.64
N THR A 56 5.70 11.69 -18.63
CA THR A 56 4.48 11.87 -19.44
C THR A 56 4.15 10.62 -20.26
N GLU A 57 5.16 9.99 -20.88
CA GLU A 57 4.98 8.74 -21.63
C GLU A 57 4.56 7.58 -20.72
N SER A 58 5.20 7.46 -19.55
CA SER A 58 4.87 6.47 -18.54
C SER A 58 3.44 6.63 -18.02
N ALA A 59 3.06 7.85 -17.62
CA ALA A 59 1.69 8.15 -17.18
C ALA A 59 0.66 7.76 -18.25
N ARG A 60 0.95 8.03 -19.52
CA ARG A 60 0.09 7.66 -20.65
C ARG A 60 -0.04 6.15 -20.81
N ALA A 61 1.04 5.39 -20.62
CA ALA A 61 1.00 3.93 -20.63
C ALA A 61 0.14 3.33 -19.51
N HIS A 62 -0.09 4.09 -18.44
CA HIS A 62 -0.96 3.76 -17.32
C HIS A 62 -2.34 4.43 -17.37
N GLY A 63 -2.67 5.04 -18.51
CA GLY A 63 -4.01 5.56 -18.80
C GLY A 63 -4.23 7.03 -18.43
N TRP A 64 -3.18 7.79 -18.13
CA TRP A 64 -3.28 9.19 -17.68
C TRP A 64 -2.64 10.17 -18.64
N ILE A 65 -3.24 11.35 -18.76
CA ILE A 65 -2.67 12.50 -19.45
C ILE A 65 -2.19 13.51 -18.41
N THR A 66 -0.90 13.80 -18.44
CA THR A 66 -0.28 14.85 -17.60
C THR A 66 -0.47 16.24 -18.20
N PRO A 67 -0.59 17.30 -17.40
CA PRO A 67 -0.67 18.67 -17.91
C PRO A 67 0.62 19.07 -18.65
N ALA A 68 0.46 19.66 -19.84
CA ALA A 68 1.58 20.02 -20.72
C ALA A 68 2.33 21.27 -20.25
N GLU A 69 1.61 22.25 -19.69
CA GLU A 69 2.09 23.64 -19.59
C GLU A 69 2.70 24.00 -18.23
N ARG A 70 2.35 23.33 -17.14
CA ARG A 70 2.81 23.71 -15.80
C ARG A 70 3.36 22.53 -15.01
N TRP A 71 4.68 22.36 -15.08
CA TRP A 71 5.38 21.42 -14.23
C TRP A 71 5.75 22.10 -12.91
N PRO A 72 5.30 21.57 -11.77
CA PRO A 72 5.62 22.15 -10.48
C PRO A 72 7.11 21.98 -10.15
N ARG A 73 7.57 22.74 -9.15
CA ARG A 73 8.90 22.55 -8.59
C ARG A 73 8.89 21.34 -7.66
N THR A 74 9.97 20.58 -7.68
CA THR A 74 10.22 19.53 -6.69
C THR A 74 10.22 20.14 -5.28
N ARG A 75 9.53 19.48 -4.36
CA ARG A 75 9.48 19.84 -2.93
C ARG A 75 10.83 19.57 -2.26
N LYS A 76 11.01 20.09 -1.05
CA LYS A 76 12.25 19.95 -0.28
C LYS A 76 12.61 18.49 0.06
N ASP A 77 11.61 17.62 0.13
CA ASP A 77 11.75 16.18 0.38
C ASP A 77 12.05 15.38 -0.89
N GLY A 78 12.25 16.04 -2.05
CA GLY A 78 12.52 15.39 -3.32
C GLY A 78 11.27 14.90 -4.06
N THR A 79 10.06 15.14 -3.54
CA THR A 79 8.82 14.74 -4.20
C THR A 79 8.34 15.79 -5.21
N LEU A 80 7.78 15.33 -6.31
CA LEU A 80 7.08 16.16 -7.29
C LEU A 80 5.62 15.72 -7.35
N ILE A 81 4.68 16.67 -7.26
CA ILE A 81 3.24 16.37 -7.31
C ILE A 81 2.65 17.06 -8.51
N LEU A 82 2.13 16.29 -9.46
CA LEU A 82 1.34 16.80 -10.59
C LEU A 82 -0.13 16.76 -10.19
N GLU A 83 -0.74 17.94 -10.10
CA GLU A 83 -2.18 18.13 -9.97
C GLU A 83 -2.80 18.16 -11.38
N ASP A 84 -4.12 18.04 -11.48
CA ASP A 84 -4.87 18.08 -12.74
C ASP A 84 -4.48 16.97 -13.75
N LEU A 85 -4.57 15.71 -13.31
CA LEU A 85 -4.40 14.54 -14.18
C LEU A 85 -5.70 14.13 -14.83
N PHE A 86 -5.67 13.94 -16.13
CA PHE A 86 -6.86 13.58 -16.89
C PHE A 86 -6.85 12.09 -17.19
N PRO A 87 -7.90 11.34 -16.80
CA PRO A 87 -8.03 9.95 -17.19
C PRO A 87 -8.30 9.84 -18.70
N TYR A 88 -7.59 8.95 -19.37
CA TYR A 88 -7.70 8.70 -20.82
C TYR A 88 -8.09 7.26 -21.14
N ASP A 89 -7.64 6.29 -20.34
CA ASP A 89 -7.95 4.87 -20.50
C ASP A 89 -8.47 4.27 -19.19
N TRP A 90 -9.79 4.29 -19.02
CA TRP A 90 -10.45 3.78 -17.82
C TRP A 90 -10.28 2.28 -17.61
N GLU A 91 -10.15 1.48 -18.68
CA GLU A 91 -9.94 0.05 -18.55
C GLU A 91 -8.57 -0.23 -17.93
N ARG A 92 -7.53 0.42 -18.46
CA ARG A 92 -6.19 0.33 -17.89
C ARG A 92 -6.17 0.85 -16.46
N ILE A 93 -6.85 1.98 -16.21
CA ILE A 93 -6.88 2.59 -14.89
C ILE A 93 -7.46 1.62 -13.85
N LEU A 94 -8.63 1.07 -14.16
CA LEU A 94 -9.34 0.14 -13.28
C LEU A 94 -8.50 -1.12 -13.02
N ARG A 95 -7.87 -1.68 -14.06
CA ARG A 95 -7.03 -2.87 -13.94
C ARG A 95 -5.87 -2.67 -12.96
N ASP A 96 -5.14 -1.57 -13.10
CA ASP A 96 -4.01 -1.25 -12.23
C ASP A 96 -4.47 -0.95 -10.79
N ALA A 97 -5.63 -0.31 -10.63
CA ALA A 97 -6.21 -0.04 -9.32
C ALA A 97 -6.71 -1.30 -8.61
N THR A 98 -7.33 -2.21 -9.34
CA THR A 98 -7.72 -3.53 -8.81
C THR A 98 -6.50 -4.31 -8.34
N ARG A 99 -5.42 -4.33 -9.15
CA ARG A 99 -4.18 -5.01 -8.78
C ARG A 99 -3.59 -4.44 -7.48
N LEU A 100 -3.48 -3.11 -7.37
CA LEU A 100 -2.95 -2.48 -6.14
C LEU A 100 -3.82 -2.81 -4.92
N ARG A 101 -5.15 -2.82 -5.09
CA ARG A 101 -6.09 -3.21 -4.03
C ARG A 101 -5.88 -4.66 -3.59
N GLU A 102 -5.72 -5.59 -4.53
CA GLU A 102 -5.47 -7.00 -4.23
C GLU A 102 -4.15 -7.19 -3.47
N GLU A 103 -3.08 -6.52 -3.90
CA GLU A 103 -1.78 -6.50 -3.22
C GLU A 103 -1.92 -5.97 -1.78
N ALA A 104 -2.66 -4.86 -1.58
CA ALA A 104 -2.90 -4.28 -0.28
C ALA A 104 -3.70 -5.20 0.65
N LEU A 105 -4.74 -5.88 0.12
CA LEU A 105 -5.53 -6.85 0.89
C LEU A 105 -4.71 -8.08 1.26
N ALA A 106 -3.87 -8.58 0.36
CA ALA A 106 -2.97 -9.69 0.64
C ALA A 106 -1.97 -9.33 1.75
N HIS A 107 -1.38 -8.14 1.69
CA HIS A 107 -0.47 -7.64 2.73
C HIS A 107 -1.19 -7.42 4.07
N ALA A 108 -2.41 -6.86 4.06
CA ALA A 108 -3.21 -6.71 5.27
C ALA A 108 -3.54 -8.08 5.91
N ALA A 109 -3.82 -9.11 5.11
CA ALA A 109 -4.02 -10.47 5.60
C ALA A 109 -2.75 -11.06 6.24
N GLN A 110 -1.56 -10.78 5.67
CA GLN A 110 -0.28 -11.18 6.27
C GLN A 110 -0.03 -10.48 7.61
N ILE A 111 -0.32 -9.17 7.70
CA ILE A 111 -0.24 -8.41 8.95
C ILE A 111 -1.20 -8.98 10.00
N ASP A 112 -2.46 -9.29 9.62
CA ASP A 112 -3.43 -9.91 10.53
C ASP A 112 -2.92 -11.26 11.06
N ARG A 113 -2.30 -12.08 10.19
CA ARG A 113 -1.69 -13.35 10.60
C ARG A 113 -0.54 -13.13 11.60
N ALA A 114 0.38 -12.22 11.30
CA ALA A 114 1.50 -11.88 12.20
C ALA A 114 1.01 -11.35 13.56
N TRP A 115 -0.05 -10.53 13.56
CA TRP A 115 -0.69 -10.05 14.76
C TRP A 115 -1.32 -11.18 15.59
N ARG A 116 -2.03 -12.14 14.97
CA ARG A 116 -2.55 -13.33 15.67
C ARG A 116 -1.44 -14.19 16.28
N LEU A 117 -0.36 -14.40 15.55
CA LEU A 117 0.84 -15.09 16.05
C LEU A 117 1.39 -14.39 17.30
N THR A 118 1.42 -13.06 17.29
CA THR A 118 1.87 -12.26 18.43
C THR A 118 0.98 -12.44 19.66
N ILE A 119 -0.35 -12.45 19.49
CA ILE A 119 -1.31 -12.76 20.57
C ILE A 119 -1.06 -14.15 21.14
N ASN A 120 -0.86 -15.15 20.27
CA ASN A 120 -0.60 -16.52 20.69
C ASN A 120 0.71 -16.62 21.48
N ALA A 121 1.79 -16.01 20.98
CA ALA A 121 3.08 -15.97 21.66
C ALA A 121 3.01 -15.26 23.02
N ALA A 122 2.27 -14.16 23.11
CA ALA A 122 2.05 -13.45 24.37
C ALA A 122 1.34 -14.33 25.41
N GLY A 123 0.35 -15.13 24.99
CA GLY A 123 -0.37 -16.05 25.87
C GLY A 123 0.35 -17.36 26.20
N THR A 124 1.30 -17.83 25.38
CA THR A 124 2.03 -19.09 25.60
C THR A 124 3.41 -18.87 26.23
N THR A 125 4.18 -17.95 25.65
CA THR A 125 5.59 -17.69 26.01
C THR A 125 5.72 -16.46 26.90
N GLY A 126 4.82 -15.48 26.71
CA GLY A 126 4.75 -14.27 27.51
C GLY A 126 3.98 -14.42 28.83
N GLY A 127 3.27 -15.53 29.03
CA GLY A 127 2.52 -15.81 30.26
C GLY A 127 1.27 -14.94 30.49
N MET A 128 0.83 -14.17 29.48
CA MET A 128 -0.33 -13.30 29.61
C MET A 128 -1.63 -14.10 29.70
N ARG A 129 -2.53 -13.66 30.58
CA ARG A 129 -3.85 -14.26 30.76
C ARG A 129 -4.80 -13.76 29.68
N ILE A 130 -5.83 -14.56 29.41
CA ILE A 130 -6.79 -14.29 28.32
C ILE A 130 -7.57 -12.98 28.50
N HIS A 131 -7.83 -12.56 29.74
CA HIS A 131 -8.51 -11.29 29.98
C HIS A 131 -7.61 -10.09 29.65
N GLU A 132 -6.31 -10.17 29.95
CA GLU A 132 -5.31 -9.14 29.63
C GLU A 132 -5.12 -9.03 28.11
N LEU A 133 -5.03 -10.17 27.42
CA LEU A 133 -4.96 -10.21 25.96
C LEU A 133 -6.21 -9.60 25.32
N ALA A 134 -7.40 -9.92 25.84
CA ALA A 134 -8.66 -9.39 25.34
C ALA A 134 -8.74 -7.86 25.51
N GLU A 135 -8.35 -7.36 26.67
CA GLU A 135 -8.32 -5.93 26.98
C GLU A 135 -7.37 -5.16 26.06
N ILE A 136 -6.11 -5.60 25.95
CA ILE A 136 -5.08 -4.90 25.15
C ILE A 136 -5.38 -4.95 23.66
N SER A 137 -5.85 -6.10 23.16
CA SER A 137 -6.17 -6.26 21.74
C SER A 137 -7.49 -5.63 21.32
N GLY A 138 -8.31 -5.16 22.28
CA GLY A 138 -9.68 -4.71 22.03
C GLY A 138 -10.61 -5.82 21.51
N ARG A 139 -10.24 -7.10 21.68
CA ARG A 139 -11.04 -8.25 21.24
C ARG A 139 -11.75 -8.90 22.42
N GLY A 140 -12.93 -9.46 22.17
CA GLY A 140 -13.61 -10.28 23.17
C GLY A 140 -12.82 -11.54 23.53
N ARG A 141 -12.91 -12.02 24.78
CA ARG A 141 -12.22 -13.24 25.24
C ARG A 141 -12.48 -14.46 24.35
N HIS A 142 -13.71 -14.61 23.86
CA HIS A 142 -14.08 -15.69 22.94
C HIS A 142 -13.33 -15.61 21.59
N ALA A 143 -13.04 -14.40 21.09
CA ALA A 143 -12.24 -14.24 19.88
C ALA A 143 -10.77 -14.65 20.14
N ILE A 144 -10.22 -14.31 21.31
CA ILE A 144 -8.88 -14.76 21.72
C ILE A 144 -8.81 -16.28 21.86
N TYR A 145 -9.84 -16.92 22.42
CA TYR A 145 -9.91 -18.38 22.47
C TYR A 145 -9.89 -19.00 21.08
N ARG A 146 -10.73 -18.50 20.16
CA ARG A 146 -10.76 -19.00 18.77
C ARG A 146 -9.42 -18.84 18.05
N MET A 147 -8.76 -17.69 18.23
CA MET A 147 -7.43 -17.44 17.65
C MET A 147 -6.34 -18.39 18.17
N ARG A 148 -6.54 -18.99 19.36
CA ARG A 148 -5.63 -20.02 19.91
C ARG A 148 -5.98 -21.43 19.46
N THR A 149 -7.24 -21.70 19.11
CA THR A 149 -7.73 -23.03 18.73
C THR A 149 -7.78 -23.26 17.22
N ASP A 150 -7.95 -22.19 16.44
CA ASP A 150 -7.82 -22.25 14.98
C ASP A 150 -6.33 -22.42 14.68
N ASP A 151 -5.93 -23.68 14.48
CA ASP A 151 -4.55 -24.11 14.23
C ASP A 151 -3.87 -23.18 13.22
N LEU A 152 -2.78 -22.58 13.69
CA LEU A 152 -1.71 -22.06 12.86
C LEU A 152 -1.24 -23.24 11.99
N GLY A 153 -1.58 -23.24 10.69
CA GLY A 153 -1.20 -24.32 9.76
C GLY A 153 0.29 -24.65 9.87
N ALA A 154 0.66 -25.91 9.61
CA ALA A 154 1.95 -26.52 9.94
C ALA A 154 3.25 -25.70 9.67
N ASP A 155 3.25 -24.75 8.73
CA ASP A 155 4.37 -23.83 8.49
C ASP A 155 4.59 -22.80 9.63
N ASP A 156 3.54 -22.39 10.33
CA ASP A 156 3.63 -21.38 11.40
C ASP A 156 4.16 -21.96 12.72
N THR A 157 4.01 -23.27 12.92
CA THR A 157 4.56 -23.96 14.09
C THR A 157 6.09 -23.98 14.07
N ALA A 158 6.69 -24.01 12.88
CA ALA A 158 8.13 -23.93 12.68
C ALA A 158 8.70 -22.56 13.09
N LEU A 159 8.06 -21.46 12.67
CA LEU A 159 8.43 -20.09 13.05
C LEU A 159 8.35 -19.85 14.56
N LEU A 160 7.31 -20.37 15.22
CA LEU A 160 7.19 -20.26 16.69
C LEU A 160 8.22 -21.13 17.42
N THR A 161 8.62 -22.27 16.84
CA THR A 161 9.66 -23.13 17.40
C THR A 161 11.03 -22.45 17.30
N GLU A 162 11.35 -21.81 16.17
CA GLU A 162 12.59 -21.03 16.03
C GLU A 162 12.69 -19.90 17.07
N ILE A 163 11.62 -19.12 17.25
CA ILE A 163 11.56 -18.05 18.27
C ILE A 163 11.78 -18.61 19.69
N ARG A 164 11.27 -19.82 19.98
CA ARG A 164 11.46 -20.49 21.27
C ARG A 164 12.91 -20.91 21.49
N THR A 165 13.59 -21.47 20.48
CA THR A 165 15.00 -21.86 20.57
C THR A 165 15.94 -20.68 20.81
N VAL A 166 15.66 -19.52 20.21
CA VAL A 166 16.48 -18.31 20.40
C VAL A 166 16.39 -17.80 21.85
N LYS A 167 15.24 -17.97 22.52
CA LYS A 167 15.05 -17.53 23.91
C LYS A 167 15.75 -18.44 24.93
N ASP A 168 15.95 -19.72 24.61
CA ASP A 168 16.64 -20.67 25.50
C ASP A 168 18.18 -20.59 25.39
N HIS A 169 18.72 -19.78 24.48
CA HIS A 169 20.16 -19.60 24.24
C HIS A 169 20.67 -18.17 24.53
N ALA A 170 19.85 -17.33 25.19
CA ALA A 170 20.22 -15.99 25.65
C ALA A 170 20.15 -15.91 27.19
#